data_AF-A0A3A4KGQ3-F1
#
_entry.id   AF-A0A3A4KGQ3-F1
#
_cell.length_a   1.000
_cell.length_b   1.000
_cell.length_c   1.000
_cell.angle_alpha   90.00
_cell.angle_beta   90.00
_cell.angle_gamma   90.00
#
_symmetry.space_group_name_H-M   'P 1'
#
loop_
_entity.id
_entity.type
_entity.pdbx_description
1 polymer ?
#
loop_
_entity_poly.entity_id
_entity_poly.type
_entity_poly.pdbx_seq_one_letter_code
_entity_poly.pdbx_strand_id
1 'polypeptide(L)'
;MWHTILLSALAGLMGANAIPHFVKGIVGEQFPNVWGNSALRNSVAGTLGIGLAVAFGYWADIPTHMAAAFFSGLIGALVMAVFHGLGGAFRLNSALKLTNPPRAAA
;
A
#
# COMPACT_ATOMS: atom_id res chain seq x y z
N MET A 1 14.03 4.56 -18.95
CA MET A 1 14.47 4.78 -17.55
C MET A 1 13.51 5.60 -16.67
N TRP A 2 13.14 6.86 -16.98
CA TRP A 2 12.25 7.63 -16.07
C TRP A 2 10.90 6.91 -15.82
N HIS A 3 10.33 6.34 -16.88
CA HIS A 3 9.09 5.55 -16.84
C HIS A 3 9.23 4.35 -15.90
N THR A 4 10.32 3.59 -16.03
CA THR A 4 10.64 2.46 -15.15
C THR A 4 10.80 2.86 -13.69
N ILE A 5 11.49 3.97 -13.43
CA ILE A 5 11.68 4.50 -12.06
C ILE A 5 10.32 4.85 -11.47
N LEU A 6 9.50 5.60 -12.19
CA LEU A 6 8.18 6.02 -11.71
C LEU A 6 7.28 4.82 -11.45
N LEU A 7 7.11 3.94 -12.43
CA LEU A 7 6.20 2.80 -12.29
C LEU A 7 6.69 1.79 -11.26
N SER A 8 8.00 1.54 -11.16
CA SER A 8 8.51 0.63 -10.13
C SER A 8 8.35 1.24 -8.73
N ALA A 9 8.58 2.55 -8.56
CA ALA A 9 8.28 3.24 -7.29
C ALA A 9 6.80 3.16 -6.93
N LEU A 10 5.89 3.37 -7.90
CA LEU A 10 4.46 3.22 -7.69
C LEU A 10 4.07 1.76 -7.38
N ALA A 11 4.72 0.78 -8.01
CA ALA A 11 4.51 -0.64 -7.72
C ALA A 11 4.88 -0.96 -6.26
N GLY A 12 6.05 -0.50 -5.81
CA GLY A 12 6.49 -0.67 -4.42
C GLY A 12 5.55 0.03 -3.43
N LEU A 13 5.16 1.28 -3.72
CA LEU A 13 4.25 2.06 -2.88
C LEU A 13 2.88 1.38 -2.75
N MET A 14 2.28 0.96 -3.87
CA MET A 14 0.98 0.30 -3.86
C MET A 14 1.05 -1.09 -3.23
N GLY A 15 2.11 -1.85 -3.51
CA GLY A 15 2.33 -3.17 -2.93
C GLY A 15 2.43 -3.10 -1.42
N ALA A 16 3.29 -2.24 -0.89
CA ALA A 16 3.43 -2.04 0.55
C ALA A 16 2.15 -1.46 1.19
N ASN A 17 1.43 -0.59 0.49
CA ASN A 17 0.15 -0.07 0.98
C ASN A 17 -0.90 -1.17 1.09
N ALA A 18 -0.93 -2.08 0.11
CA ALA A 18 -1.93 -3.12 0.03
C ALA A 18 -1.81 -4.19 1.13
N ILE A 19 -0.59 -4.47 1.60
CA ILE A 19 -0.32 -5.52 2.59
C ILE A 19 -1.19 -5.41 3.85
N PRO A 20 -1.17 -4.29 4.62
CA PRO A 20 -1.98 -4.21 5.83
C PRO A 20 -3.47 -4.33 5.55
N HIS A 21 -3.97 -3.75 4.46
CA HIS A 21 -5.38 -3.87 4.07
C HIS A 21 -5.76 -5.30 3.72
N PHE A 22 -4.94 -5.97 2.90
CA PHE A 22 -5.19 -7.34 2.49
C PHE A 22 -5.14 -8.28 3.68
N VAL A 23 -4.02 -8.27 4.43
CA VAL A 23 -3.79 -9.17 5.55
C VAL A 23 -4.86 -8.97 6.63
N LYS A 24 -5.08 -7.73 7.11
CA LYS A 24 -6.10 -7.47 8.13
C LYS A 24 -7.49 -7.84 7.64
N GLY A 25 -7.81 -7.52 6.39
CA GLY A 25 -9.10 -7.87 5.80
C GLY A 25 -9.37 -9.37 5.78
N ILE A 26 -8.44 -10.18 5.25
CA ILE A 26 -8.67 -11.63 5.09
C ILE A 26 -8.70 -12.37 6.43
N VAL A 27 -8.10 -11.82 7.48
CA VAL A 27 -8.17 -12.38 8.85
C VAL A 27 -9.33 -11.82 9.67
N GLY A 28 -10.22 -11.02 9.06
CA GLY A 28 -11.43 -10.52 9.74
C GLY A 28 -11.20 -9.30 10.65
N GLU A 29 -10.05 -8.65 10.57
CA GLU A 29 -9.70 -7.50 11.40
C GLU A 29 -9.97 -6.16 10.71
N GLN A 30 -10.30 -5.15 11.52
CA GLN A 30 -10.44 -3.79 11.02
C GLN A 30 -9.07 -3.10 10.86
N PHE A 31 -8.97 -2.22 9.87
CA PHE A 31 -7.81 -1.37 9.65
C PHE A 31 -8.24 -0.02 9.05
N PRO A 32 -7.56 1.11 9.34
CA PRO A 32 -7.92 2.40 8.76
C PRO A 32 -7.96 2.34 7.24
N ASN A 33 -9.09 2.70 6.65
CA ASN A 33 -9.29 2.69 5.21
C ASN A 33 -10.24 3.82 4.85
N VAL A 34 -9.85 4.62 3.85
CA VAL A 34 -10.58 5.81 3.39
C VAL A 34 -11.99 5.50 2.86
N TRP A 35 -12.25 4.24 2.47
CA TRP A 35 -13.57 3.78 2.05
C TRP A 35 -14.33 3.05 3.18
N GLY A 36 -13.75 2.94 4.38
CA GLY A 36 -14.33 2.38 5.59
C GLY A 36 -13.55 1.18 6.15
N ASN A 37 -13.52 1.06 7.47
CA ASN A 37 -12.55 0.21 8.18
C ASN A 37 -12.91 -1.28 8.29
N SER A 38 -14.04 -1.73 7.74
CA SER A 38 -14.47 -3.13 7.90
C SER A 38 -13.48 -4.11 7.25
N ALA A 39 -13.44 -5.34 7.75
CA ALA A 39 -12.57 -6.38 7.22
C ALA A 39 -12.77 -6.60 5.72
N LEU A 40 -14.03 -6.74 5.26
CA LEU A 40 -14.35 -6.91 3.85
C LEU A 40 -13.83 -5.74 2.97
N ARG A 41 -14.03 -4.49 3.41
CA ARG A 41 -13.55 -3.32 2.67
C ARG A 41 -12.03 -3.28 2.59
N ASN A 42 -11.35 -3.70 3.67
CA ASN A 42 -9.91 -3.87 3.69
C ASN A 42 -9.43 -4.99 2.76
N SER A 43 -10.09 -6.16 2.74
CA SER A 43 -9.75 -7.25 1.80
C SER A 43 -9.86 -6.82 0.35
N VAL A 44 -10.92 -6.08 0.00
CA VAL A 44 -11.14 -5.56 -1.36
C VAL A 44 -10.09 -4.51 -1.69
N ALA A 45 -9.87 -3.53 -0.81
CA ALA A 45 -8.86 -2.48 -1.03
C ALA A 45 -7.43 -3.05 -1.16
N GLY A 46 -7.09 -4.03 -0.32
CA GLY A 46 -5.83 -4.76 -0.39
C GLY A 46 -5.66 -5.52 -1.70
N THR A 47 -6.68 -6.26 -2.12
CA THR A 47 -6.67 -6.98 -3.40
C THR A 47 -6.48 -6.03 -4.59
N LEU A 48 -7.22 -4.91 -4.60
CA LEU A 48 -7.08 -3.89 -5.65
C LEU A 48 -5.70 -3.23 -5.62
N GLY A 49 -5.15 -2.96 -4.45
CA GLY A 49 -3.80 -2.42 -4.29
C GLY A 49 -2.71 -3.38 -4.81
N ILE A 50 -2.84 -4.68 -4.54
CA ILE A 50 -1.98 -5.73 -5.12
C ILE A 50 -2.11 -5.72 -6.65
N GLY A 51 -3.34 -5.68 -7.17
CA GLY A 51 -3.59 -5.60 -8.62
C GLY A 51 -2.91 -4.39 -9.26
N LEU A 52 -2.99 -3.21 -8.63
CA LEU A 52 -2.29 -2.00 -9.09
C LEU A 52 -0.77 -2.15 -9.03
N ALA A 53 -0.23 -2.77 -7.98
CA ALA A 53 1.20 -3.02 -7.88
C ALA A 53 1.71 -3.93 -9.01
N VAL A 54 0.98 -5.02 -9.32
CA VAL A 54 1.27 -5.91 -10.44
C VAL A 54 1.19 -5.16 -11.77
N ALA A 55 0.14 -4.37 -11.96
CA ALA A 55 -0.07 -3.60 -13.17
C ALA A 55 1.09 -2.61 -13.43
N PHE A 56 1.50 -1.86 -12.40
CA PHE A 56 2.66 -0.98 -12.49
C PHE A 56 3.95 -1.73 -12.77
N GLY A 57 4.20 -2.86 -12.09
CA GLY A 57 5.37 -3.69 -12.34
C GLY A 57 5.42 -4.26 -13.77
N TYR A 58 4.28 -4.69 -14.30
CA TYR A 58 4.14 -5.19 -15.67
C TYR A 58 4.51 -4.12 -16.72
N TRP A 59 4.07 -2.88 -16.53
CA TRP A 59 4.35 -1.79 -17.46
C TRP A 59 5.68 -1.06 -17.21
N ALA A 60 6.41 -1.39 -16.15
CA ALA A 60 7.64 -0.68 -15.76
C ALA A 60 8.87 -1.02 -16.63
N ASP A 61 8.80 -2.00 -17.53
CA ASP A 61 9.97 -2.44 -18.33
C ASP A 61 11.16 -2.85 -17.43
N ILE A 62 10.85 -3.63 -16.38
CA ILE A 62 11.81 -4.09 -15.38
C ILE A 62 13.01 -4.83 -16.00
N PRO A 63 12.83 -5.76 -16.97
CA PRO A 63 13.96 -6.54 -17.50
C PRO A 63 15.05 -5.68 -18.15
N THR A 64 14.68 -4.56 -18.78
CA THR A 64 15.60 -3.64 -19.45
C THR A 64 16.37 -2.75 -18.47
N HIS A 65 15.80 -2.48 -17.29
CA HIS A 65 16.33 -1.50 -16.34
C HIS A 65 16.30 -2.03 -14.89
N MET A 66 16.72 -3.28 -14.69
CA MET A 66 16.51 -4.04 -13.46
C MET A 66 17.01 -3.34 -12.18
N ALA A 67 18.22 -2.77 -12.19
CA ALA A 67 18.74 -2.08 -11.01
C ALA A 67 17.90 -0.84 -10.65
N ALA A 68 17.55 -0.01 -11.64
CA ALA A 68 16.72 1.17 -11.43
C ALA A 68 15.32 0.79 -10.93
N ALA A 69 14.72 -0.24 -11.52
CA ALA A 69 13.43 -0.78 -11.09
C ALA A 69 13.47 -1.29 -9.64
N PHE A 70 14.49 -2.09 -9.30
CA PHE A 70 14.65 -2.65 -7.97
C PHE A 70 14.77 -1.57 -6.89
N PHE A 71 15.70 -0.61 -7.04
CA PHE A 71 15.90 0.43 -6.03
C PHE A 71 14.71 1.38 -5.92
N SER A 72 14.10 1.77 -7.04
CA SER A 72 12.91 2.63 -7.01
C SER A 72 11.71 1.92 -6.37
N GLY A 73 11.51 0.64 -6.63
CA GLY A 73 10.50 -0.19 -5.96
C GLY A 73 10.73 -0.26 -4.44
N LEU A 74 11.97 -0.49 -4.00
CA LEU A 74 12.30 -0.47 -2.57
C LEU A 74 12.04 0.90 -1.93
N ILE A 75 12.36 1.99 -2.61
CA ILE A 75 12.08 3.36 -2.12
C ILE A 75 10.56 3.56 -1.96
N GLY A 76 9.76 3.18 -2.97
CA GLY A 76 8.31 3.27 -2.91
C GLY A 76 7.72 2.46 -1.75
N ALA A 77 8.20 1.24 -1.57
CA ALA A 77 7.80 0.38 -0.45
C ALA A 77 8.20 0.98 0.91
N LEU A 78 9.41 1.52 1.03
CA LEU A 78 9.92 2.14 2.25
C LEU A 78 9.07 3.36 2.65
N VAL A 79 8.72 4.22 1.69
CA VAL A 79 7.85 5.39 1.95
C VAL A 79 6.54 4.95 2.61
N MET A 80 5.93 3.89 2.09
CA MET A 80 4.66 3.40 2.62
C MET A 80 4.82 2.64 3.94
N ALA A 81 5.92 1.90 4.12
CA ALA A 81 6.25 1.27 5.39
C ALA A 81 6.43 2.30 6.50
N VAL A 82 7.14 3.41 6.23
CA VAL A 82 7.29 4.54 7.16
C VAL A 82 5.94 5.21 7.41
N PHE A 83 5.13 5.46 6.37
CA PHE A 83 3.79 6.02 6.53
C PHE A 83 2.94 5.20 7.49
N HIS A 84 2.85 3.88 7.30
CA HIS A 84 2.08 2.99 8.19
C HIS A 84 2.72 2.87 9.58
N GLY A 85 4.05 2.73 9.65
CA GLY A 85 4.79 2.62 10.91
C GLY A 85 4.66 3.85 11.82
N LEU A 86 4.51 5.04 11.23
CA LEU A 86 4.23 6.29 11.97
C LEU A 86 2.72 6.53 12.21
N GLY A 87 1.87 5.52 11.99
CA GLY A 87 0.43 5.62 12.16
C GLY A 87 -0.27 6.53 11.15
N GLY A 88 0.34 6.76 9.99
CA GLY A 88 -0.15 7.64 8.92
C GLY A 88 -1.57 7.30 8.47
N ALA A 89 -1.92 6.02 8.36
CA ALA A 89 -3.28 5.60 7.97
C ALA A 89 -4.34 6.07 8.98
N PHE A 90 -4.04 6.00 10.28
CA PHE A 90 -4.93 6.48 11.34
C PHE A 90 -5.05 8.02 11.31
N ARG A 91 -3.92 8.70 11.12
CA ARG A 91 -3.88 10.17 11.02
C ARG A 91 -4.65 10.66 9.79
N LEU A 92 -4.57 9.94 8.67
CA LEU A 92 -5.31 10.24 7.45
C LEU A 92 -6.81 10.10 7.67
N ASN A 93 -7.27 9.00 8.29
CA ASN A 93 -8.67 8.86 8.68
C ASN A 93 -9.14 10.05 9.52
N SER A 94 -8.38 10.45 10.54
CA SER A 94 -8.72 11.61 11.38
C SER A 94 -8.77 12.91 10.58
N ALA A 95 -7.81 13.15 9.67
CA ALA A 95 -7.79 14.32 8.80
C ALA A 95 -9.01 14.37 7.87
N LEU A 96 -9.49 13.21 7.43
CA LEU A 96 -10.71 13.04 6.62
C LEU A 96 -12.00 12.98 7.46
N LYS A 97 -11.92 13.20 8.79
CA LYS A 97 -13.05 13.11 9.74
C LYS A 97 -13.73 11.73 9.75
N LEU A 98 -12.99 10.67 9.44
CA LEU A 98 -13.41 9.29 9.55
C LEU A 98 -13.09 8.74 10.94
N THR A 99 -13.98 7.91 11.49
CA THR A 99 -13.72 7.18 12.75
C THR A 99 -12.57 6.19 12.54
N ASN A 100 -11.64 6.11 13.49
CA ASN A 100 -10.58 5.10 13.47
C ASN A 100 -11.07 3.78 14.08
N PRO A 101 -10.62 2.62 13.58
CA PRO A 101 -10.86 1.35 14.26
C PRO A 101 -10.05 1.29 15.58
N PRO A 102 -10.41 0.40 16.51
CA PRO A 102 -9.61 0.14 17.70
C PRO A 102 -8.17 -0.20 17.31
N ARG A 103 -7.19 0.35 18.02
CA ARG A 103 -5.80 -0.11 17.89
C ARG A 103 -5.67 -1.43 18.64
N ALA A 104 -4.98 -2.40 18.04
CA ALA A 104 -4.51 -3.55 18.81
C ALA A 104 -3.66 -3.03 19.97
N ALA A 105 -3.89 -3.55 21.18
CA ALA A 105 -3.00 -3.27 22.30
C ALA A 105 -1.59 -3.79 21.92
N ALA A 106 -0.59 -2.94 22.12
CA ALA A 106 0.81 -3.31 21.93
C ALA A 106 1.27 -4.26 23.05
#